data_AF-A0A2D4GNY7-F1
#
_entry.id   AF-A0A2D4GNY7-F1
#
_cell.length_a   1.000
_cell.length_b   1.000
_cell.length_c   1.000
_cell.angle_alpha   90.00
_cell.angle_beta   90.00
_cell.angle_gamma   90.00
#
_symmetry.space_group_name_H-M   'P 1'
#
loop_
_entity.id
_entity.type
_entity.pdbx_description
1 polymer ?
#
loop_
_entity_poly.entity_id
_entity_poly.type
_entity_poly.pdbx_seq_one_letter_code
_entity_poly.pdbx_strand_id
1 'polypeptide(L)'
;MEWLLEFMGYIKKVSLNTASMQNISPQEAVSFLLWIFAACVVAWADHALPMLLGLSADCSAWQCETIDRVFARGLGKRPVDTLAVKEIFTLLPGSLQILLTKEPWKEQTPKFIDWLFSLMENANEMLTQSSRELLKASLLALRSLPEFKKKAIWTKAYGW
;
A
#
# COMPACT_ATOMS: atom_id res chain seq x y z
N MET A 1 13.11 -5.62 1.52
CA MET A 1 12.41 -5.95 2.78
C MET A 1 12.42 -4.76 3.73
N GLU A 2 13.58 -4.40 4.28
CA GLU A 2 13.73 -3.34 5.30
C GLU A 2 13.17 -1.98 4.86
N TRP A 3 13.41 -1.62 3.59
CA TRP A 3 12.89 -0.39 3.00
C TRP A 3 11.37 -0.21 3.18
N LEU A 4 10.56 -1.27 3.05
CA LEU A 4 9.10 -1.14 3.20
C LEU A 4 8.69 -0.92 4.65
N LEU A 5 9.42 -1.52 5.60
CA LEU A 5 9.17 -1.30 7.03
C LEU A 5 9.56 0.12 7.45
N GLU A 6 10.67 0.63 6.93
CA GLU A 6 11.07 2.03 7.10
C GLU A 6 10.04 2.98 6.48
N PHE A 7 9.54 2.64 5.29
CA PHE A 7 8.52 3.39 4.59
C PHE A 7 7.19 3.43 5.36
N MET A 8 6.75 2.30 5.94
CA MET A 8 5.62 2.27 6.88
C MET A 8 5.84 3.22 8.06
N GLY A 9 7.03 3.19 8.65
CA GLY A 9 7.42 4.13 9.72
C GLY A 9 7.35 5.59 9.27
N TYR A 10 7.77 5.89 8.03
CA TYR A 10 7.69 7.23 7.44
C TYR A 10 6.24 7.69 7.23
N ILE A 11 5.37 6.84 6.67
CA ILE A 11 3.94 7.14 6.52
C ILE A 11 3.33 7.51 7.88
N LYS A 12 3.64 6.74 8.92
CA LYS A 12 3.17 7.02 10.28
C LYS A 12 3.68 8.38 10.81
N LYS A 13 4.93 8.74 10.54
CA LYS A 13 5.48 10.07 10.94
C LYS A 13 4.76 11.22 10.24
N VAL A 14 4.53 11.08 8.93
CA VAL A 14 3.79 12.07 8.12
C VAL A 14 2.34 12.16 8.59
N SER A 15 1.69 11.03 8.89
CA SER A 15 0.31 11.02 9.37
C SER A 15 0.14 11.65 10.76
N LEU A 16 1.21 11.68 11.56
CA LEU A 16 1.26 12.36 12.86
C LEU A 16 1.71 13.82 12.75
N ASN A 17 1.88 14.35 11.53
CA ASN A 17 2.41 15.69 11.25
C ASN A 17 3.79 15.96 11.90
N THR A 18 4.57 14.90 12.16
CA THR A 18 5.92 15.02 12.75
C THR A 18 7.02 15.23 11.71
N ALA A 19 6.68 15.09 10.44
CA ALA A 19 7.52 15.40 9.30
C ALA A 19 6.82 16.48 8.47
N SER A 20 7.26 17.74 8.57
CA SER A 20 6.64 18.83 7.80
C SER A 20 7.01 18.70 6.32
N MET A 21 6.01 18.54 5.45
CA MET A 21 6.18 18.72 4.02
C MET A 21 5.78 20.15 3.66
N GLN A 22 6.70 20.92 3.08
CA GLN A 22 6.36 22.22 2.52
C GLN A 22 5.52 22.01 1.26
N ASN A 23 4.43 22.76 1.11
CA ASN A 23 3.58 22.90 -0.09
C ASN A 23 2.52 21.82 -0.40
N ILE A 24 2.26 20.82 0.45
CA ILE A 24 1.20 19.82 0.21
C ILE A 24 0.36 19.63 1.48
N SER A 25 -0.96 19.45 1.34
CA SER A 25 -1.80 19.14 2.49
C SER A 25 -1.38 17.78 3.10
N PRO A 26 -1.28 17.65 4.44
CA PRO A 26 -0.83 16.42 5.07
C PRO A 26 -1.71 15.22 4.71
N GLN A 27 -3.00 15.46 4.44
CA GLN A 27 -3.97 14.44 4.03
C GLN A 27 -3.69 13.89 2.62
N GLU A 28 -3.39 14.75 1.65
CA GLU A 28 -3.01 14.33 0.30
C GLU A 28 -1.67 13.60 0.31
N ALA A 29 -0.72 14.07 1.12
CA ALA A 29 0.58 13.43 1.27
C ALA A 29 0.44 11.99 1.82
N VAL A 30 -0.32 11.79 2.90
CA VAL A 30 -0.57 10.44 3.45
C VAL A 30 -1.27 9.55 2.43
N SER A 31 -2.27 10.09 1.72
CA SER A 31 -2.99 9.34 0.68
C SER A 31 -2.02 8.88 -0.40
N PHE A 32 -1.16 9.77 -0.90
CA PHE A 32 -0.14 9.45 -1.91
C PHE A 32 0.91 8.44 -1.41
N LEU A 33 1.32 8.50 -0.14
CA LEU A 33 2.25 7.51 0.38
C LEU A 33 1.60 6.14 0.55
N LEU A 34 0.33 6.08 0.93
CA LEU A 34 -0.46 4.85 0.90
C LEU A 34 -0.59 4.31 -0.52
N TRP A 35 -0.61 5.19 -1.52
CA TRP A 35 -0.58 4.81 -2.93
C TRP A 35 0.67 4.05 -3.33
N ILE A 36 1.83 4.59 -2.94
CA ILE A 36 3.12 3.93 -3.16
C ILE A 36 3.17 2.60 -2.40
N PHE A 37 2.72 2.58 -1.15
CA PHE A 37 2.68 1.35 -0.35
C PHE A 37 1.86 0.26 -1.03
N ALA A 38 0.65 0.59 -1.51
CA ALA A 38 -0.21 -0.35 -2.21
C ALA A 38 0.44 -0.89 -3.48
N ALA A 39 1.06 -0.03 -4.29
CA ALA A 39 1.77 -0.45 -5.50
C ALA A 39 2.91 -1.43 -5.18
N CYS A 40 3.71 -1.15 -4.14
CA CYS A 40 4.78 -2.06 -3.70
C CYS A 40 4.24 -3.40 -3.23
N VAL A 41 3.18 -3.40 -2.42
CA VAL A 41 2.56 -4.64 -1.91
C VAL A 41 1.98 -5.47 -3.05
N VAL A 42 1.27 -4.86 -3.99
CA VAL A 42 0.72 -5.55 -5.17
C VAL A 42 1.84 -6.14 -6.03
N ALA A 43 2.90 -5.38 -6.28
CA ALA A 43 4.02 -5.83 -7.10
C ALA A 43 4.84 -6.98 -6.47
N TRP A 44 4.91 -7.04 -5.14
CA TRP A 44 5.68 -8.07 -4.42
C TRP A 44 4.82 -9.26 -3.97
N ALA A 45 3.50 -9.09 -3.88
CA ALA A 45 2.58 -10.14 -3.49
C ALA A 45 2.48 -11.25 -4.54
N ASP A 46 2.35 -10.88 -5.81
CA ASP A 46 2.23 -11.83 -6.92
C ASP A 46 2.69 -11.18 -8.24
N HIS A 47 3.25 -11.97 -9.16
CA HIS A 47 3.63 -11.50 -10.49
C HIS A 47 2.43 -11.44 -11.45
N ALA A 48 1.37 -12.22 -11.19
CA ALA A 48 0.21 -12.29 -12.07
C ALA A 48 -0.68 -11.04 -12.01
N LEU A 49 -0.89 -10.46 -10.82
CA LEU A 49 -1.75 -9.29 -10.62
C LEU A 49 -1.25 -8.03 -11.36
N PRO A 50 0.05 -7.67 -11.26
CA PRO A 50 0.61 -6.59 -12.05
C PRO A 50 0.46 -6.83 -13.56
N MET A 51 0.67 -8.06 -14.04
CA MET A 51 0.49 -8.40 -15.46
C MET A 51 -0.96 -8.25 -15.93
N LEU A 52 -1.95 -8.57 -15.08
CA LEU A 52 -3.37 -8.33 -15.37
C LEU A 52 -3.71 -6.84 -15.52
N LEU A 53 -2.95 -5.97 -14.84
CA LEU A 53 -3.02 -4.52 -14.99
C LEU A 53 -2.20 -3.98 -16.17
N GLY A 54 -1.60 -4.87 -16.98
CA GLY A 54 -0.73 -4.52 -18.10
C GLY A 54 0.68 -4.09 -17.68
N LEU A 55 1.09 -4.33 -16.43
CA LEU A 55 2.44 -4.07 -15.93
C LEU A 55 3.30 -5.31 -16.20
N SER A 56 4.29 -5.18 -17.09
CA SER A 56 5.26 -6.26 -17.33
C SER A 56 6.47 -6.13 -16.42
N ALA A 57 6.99 -7.26 -15.95
CA ALA A 57 8.27 -7.36 -15.25
C ALA A 57 9.47 -7.32 -16.21
N ASP A 58 9.23 -7.34 -17.52
CA ASP A 58 10.27 -7.32 -18.54
C ASP A 58 10.89 -5.92 -18.66
N CYS A 59 11.97 -5.70 -17.90
CA CYS A 59 12.85 -4.54 -18.08
C CYS A 59 13.63 -4.59 -19.41
N SER A 60 13.49 -5.63 -20.24
CA SER A 60 14.12 -5.69 -21.56
C SER A 60 13.61 -4.58 -22.49
N ALA A 61 12.36 -4.12 -22.30
CA ALA A 61 11.80 -2.97 -23.00
C ALA A 61 12.39 -1.62 -22.54
N TRP A 62 13.16 -1.58 -21.44
CA TRP A 62 13.85 -0.38 -20.94
C TRP A 62 15.17 -0.07 -21.67
N GLN A 63 15.46 -0.76 -22.78
CA GLN A 63 16.54 -0.36 -23.67
C GLN A 63 16.21 1.02 -24.28
N CYS A 64 16.85 2.07 -23.73
CA CYS A 64 17.03 3.47 -24.15
C CYS A 64 15.95 4.18 -25.01
N GLU A 65 15.48 3.62 -26.12
CA GLU A 65 14.54 4.26 -27.05
C GLU A 65 13.09 4.32 -26.52
N THR A 66 12.70 3.39 -25.66
CA THR A 66 11.35 3.36 -25.09
C THR A 66 11.13 4.47 -24.07
N ILE A 67 12.18 4.86 -23.34
CA ILE A 67 12.12 5.89 -22.29
C ILE A 67 11.74 7.23 -22.90
N ASP A 68 12.43 7.65 -23.97
CA ASP A 68 12.11 8.89 -24.68
C ASP A 68 10.70 8.85 -25.28
N ARG A 69 10.24 7.70 -25.81
CA ARG A 69 8.85 7.57 -26.31
C ARG A 69 7.80 7.58 -25.20
N VAL A 70 8.11 7.04 -24.02
CA VAL A 70 7.21 7.00 -22.86
C VAL A 70 7.09 8.39 -22.24
N PHE A 71 8.20 9.11 -22.09
CA PHE A 71 8.20 10.51 -21.67
C PHE A 71 7.57 11.44 -22.73
N ALA A 72 7.85 11.22 -24.02
CA ALA A 72 7.24 12.00 -25.11
C ALA A 72 5.73 11.77 -25.26
N ARG A 73 5.23 10.56 -24.98
CA ARG A 73 3.79 10.26 -24.94
C ARG A 73 3.12 10.66 -23.62
N GLY A 74 3.89 11.08 -22.63
CA GLY A 74 3.46 11.42 -21.29
C GLY A 74 3.13 10.21 -20.44
N LEU A 75 3.96 9.96 -19.42
CA LEU A 75 3.67 9.00 -18.35
C LEU A 75 2.32 9.33 -17.69
N GLY A 76 1.47 8.32 -17.51
CA GLY A 76 0.18 8.46 -16.82
C GLY A 76 -0.91 9.19 -17.60
N LYS A 77 -0.66 9.58 -18.87
CA LYS A 77 -1.66 10.26 -19.71
C LYS A 77 -2.62 9.30 -20.41
N ARG A 78 -2.40 7.99 -20.31
CA ARG A 78 -3.30 7.01 -20.92
C ARG A 78 -4.45 6.70 -19.96
N PRO A 79 -5.69 6.54 -20.46
CA PRO A 79 -6.82 6.14 -19.63
C PRO A 79 -6.57 4.82 -18.88
N VAL A 80 -5.85 3.89 -19.51
CA VAL A 80 -5.44 2.61 -18.91
C VAL A 80 -4.49 2.81 -17.74
N ASP A 81 -3.60 3.80 -17.77
CA ASP A 81 -2.67 4.07 -16.66
C ASP A 81 -3.45 4.60 -15.45
N THR A 82 -4.45 5.45 -15.68
CA THR A 82 -5.32 5.96 -14.60
C THR A 82 -6.17 4.86 -13.99
N LEU A 83 -6.65 3.92 -14.80
CA LEU A 83 -7.40 2.76 -14.34
C LEU A 83 -6.50 1.80 -13.55
N ALA A 84 -5.32 1.47 -14.07
CA ALA A 84 -4.36 0.60 -13.41
C ALA A 84 -3.95 1.15 -12.04
N VAL A 85 -3.75 2.47 -11.95
CA VAL A 85 -3.59 3.15 -10.66
C VAL A 85 -4.82 2.89 -9.80
N LYS A 86 -6.03 3.28 -10.19
CA LYS A 86 -7.26 3.04 -9.38
C LYS A 86 -7.42 1.60 -8.88
N GLU A 87 -7.11 0.60 -9.69
CA GLU A 87 -7.22 -0.81 -9.32
C GLU A 87 -6.14 -1.30 -8.32
N ILE A 88 -4.98 -0.64 -8.21
CA ILE A 88 -3.97 -1.02 -7.21
C ILE A 88 -4.54 -0.95 -5.78
N PHE A 89 -5.48 -0.04 -5.52
CA PHE A 89 -6.11 0.09 -4.19
C PHE A 89 -7.09 -1.05 -3.92
N THR A 90 -7.87 -1.44 -4.93
CA THR A 90 -8.86 -2.52 -4.77
C THR A 90 -8.17 -3.85 -4.51
N LEU A 91 -6.95 -4.02 -5.05
CA LEU A 91 -6.16 -5.24 -4.91
C LEU A 91 -5.34 -5.32 -3.61
N LEU A 92 -5.05 -4.17 -2.97
CA LEU A 92 -4.21 -4.13 -1.77
C LEU A 92 -4.63 -5.13 -0.68
N PRO A 93 -5.91 -5.28 -0.27
CA PRO A 93 -6.29 -6.21 0.79
C PRO A 93 -5.90 -7.66 0.48
N GLY A 94 -6.16 -8.12 -0.74
CA GLY A 94 -5.82 -9.47 -1.18
C GLY A 94 -4.33 -9.67 -1.36
N SER A 95 -3.64 -8.70 -1.99
CA SER A 95 -2.19 -8.73 -2.16
C SER A 95 -1.47 -8.70 -0.82
N LEU A 96 -1.93 -7.94 0.16
CA LEU A 96 -1.33 -7.88 1.49
C LEU A 96 -1.46 -9.23 2.21
N GLN A 97 -2.62 -9.89 2.12
CA GLN A 97 -2.80 -11.23 2.65
C GLN A 97 -1.81 -12.22 2.03
N ILE A 98 -1.65 -12.20 0.70
CA ILE A 98 -0.70 -13.07 0.00
C ILE A 98 0.74 -12.74 0.41
N LEU A 99 1.12 -11.46 0.43
CA LEU A 99 2.47 -11.02 0.79
C LEU A 99 2.87 -11.55 2.16
N LEU A 100 2.00 -11.40 3.17
CA LEU A 100 2.26 -11.80 4.54
C LEU A 100 2.26 -13.32 4.76
N THR A 101 1.86 -14.12 3.78
CA THR A 101 2.03 -15.59 3.83
C THR A 101 3.40 -16.05 3.34
N LYS A 102 4.15 -15.19 2.64
CA LYS A 102 5.45 -15.50 2.05
C LYS A 102 6.59 -15.14 3.01
N GLU A 103 7.68 -15.89 2.97
CA GLU A 103 8.92 -15.47 3.60
C GLU A 103 9.60 -14.38 2.76
N PRO A 104 10.25 -13.38 3.38
CA PRO A 104 10.43 -13.18 4.83
C PRO A 104 9.33 -12.32 5.49
N TRP A 105 8.26 -11.99 4.78
CA TRP A 105 7.21 -11.08 5.25
C TRP A 105 6.36 -11.67 6.37
N LYS A 106 6.20 -12.98 6.39
CA LYS A 106 5.45 -13.73 7.40
C LYS A 106 5.87 -13.39 8.83
N GLU A 107 7.17 -13.27 9.10
CA GLU A 107 7.69 -12.90 10.43
C GLU A 107 7.34 -11.45 10.83
N GLN A 108 7.11 -10.59 9.84
CA GLN A 108 6.80 -9.18 10.05
C GLN A 108 5.29 -8.93 10.15
N THR A 109 4.44 -9.94 9.97
CA THR A 109 2.96 -9.84 10.05
C THR A 109 2.46 -9.04 11.26
N PRO A 110 2.98 -9.24 12.50
CA PRO A 110 2.56 -8.45 13.65
C PRO A 110 2.81 -6.95 13.46
N LYS A 111 3.96 -6.56 12.87
CA LYS A 111 4.30 -5.15 12.63
C LYS A 111 3.36 -4.50 11.61
N PHE A 112 2.94 -5.24 10.59
CA PHE A 112 1.95 -4.74 9.62
C PHE A 112 0.60 -4.50 10.29
N ILE A 113 0.12 -5.45 11.10
CA ILE A 113 -1.14 -5.33 11.82
C ILE A 113 -1.10 -4.14 12.79
N ASP A 114 -0.05 -4.06 13.61
CA ASP A 114 0.12 -2.97 14.58
C ASP A 114 0.21 -1.60 13.89
N TRP A 115 0.90 -1.53 12.76
CA TRP A 115 1.01 -0.31 11.96
C TRP A 115 -0.34 0.12 11.37
N LEU A 116 -1.12 -0.79 10.81
CA LEU A 116 -2.46 -0.51 10.28
C LEU A 116 -3.41 0.02 11.37
N PHE A 117 -3.41 -0.61 12.55
CA PHE A 117 -4.17 -0.11 13.71
C PHE A 117 -3.68 1.27 14.15
N SER A 118 -2.35 1.46 14.22
CA SER A 118 -1.76 2.74 14.59
C SER A 118 -2.15 3.86 13.63
N LEU A 119 -2.27 3.59 12.33
CA LEU A 119 -2.74 4.59 11.36
C LEU A 119 -4.23 4.91 11.58
N MET A 120 -5.07 3.88 11.74
CA MET A 120 -6.50 4.11 11.96
C MET A 120 -6.81 4.86 13.26
N GLU A 121 -6.06 4.60 14.33
CA GLU A 121 -6.25 5.26 15.63
C GLU A 121 -5.75 6.69 15.65
N ASN A 122 -4.54 6.93 15.14
CA ASN A 122 -3.84 8.20 15.37
C ASN A 122 -3.93 9.18 14.19
N ALA A 123 -4.25 8.70 12.99
CA ALA A 123 -4.33 9.53 11.79
C ALA A 123 -5.77 9.85 11.39
N ASN A 124 -6.73 9.78 12.32
CA ASN A 124 -8.15 9.89 11.99
C ASN A 124 -8.43 11.19 11.21
N GLU A 125 -7.97 12.35 11.69
CA GLU A 125 -8.16 13.64 10.99
C GLU A 125 -7.36 13.79 9.69
N MET A 126 -6.31 12.98 9.49
CA MET A 126 -5.37 13.08 8.36
C MET A 126 -5.65 12.06 7.25
N LEU A 127 -6.54 11.10 7.47
CA LEU A 127 -6.91 10.09 6.49
C LEU A 127 -8.18 10.49 5.75
N THR A 128 -8.16 10.44 4.41
CA THR A 128 -9.37 10.53 3.60
C THR A 128 -10.31 9.35 3.89
N GLN A 129 -11.60 9.51 3.64
CA GLN A 129 -12.58 8.44 3.82
C GLN A 129 -12.21 7.17 3.03
N SER A 130 -11.77 7.35 1.78
CA SER A 130 -11.29 6.26 0.92
C SER A 130 -10.08 5.53 1.52
N SER A 131 -9.09 6.25 2.04
CA SER A 131 -7.95 5.63 2.72
C SER A 131 -8.37 4.86 3.99
N ARG A 132 -9.35 5.35 4.74
CA ARG A 132 -9.86 4.62 5.92
C ARG A 132 -10.56 3.32 5.55
N GLU A 133 -11.42 3.36 4.53
CA GLU A 133 -12.11 2.18 4.02
C GLU A 133 -11.12 1.14 3.50
N LEU A 134 -10.07 1.58 2.82
CA LEU A 134 -8.99 0.72 2.36
C LEU A 134 -8.24 0.05 3.53
N LEU A 135 -7.85 0.81 4.55
CA LEU A 135 -7.15 0.27 5.72
C LEU A 135 -8.03 -0.74 6.46
N LYS A 136 -9.34 -0.46 6.59
CA LYS A 136 -10.33 -1.40 7.15
C LYS A 136 -10.43 -2.67 6.32
N ALA A 137 -10.59 -2.55 4.99
CA ALA A 137 -10.66 -3.70 4.09
C ALA A 137 -9.38 -4.54 4.16
N SER A 138 -8.22 -3.89 4.25
CA SER A 138 -6.92 -4.54 4.41
C SER A 138 -6.84 -5.31 5.72
N LEU A 139 -7.20 -4.71 6.86
CA LEU A 139 -7.26 -5.39 8.15
C LEU A 139 -8.22 -6.59 8.13
N LEU A 140 -9.40 -6.44 7.51
CA LEU A 140 -10.37 -7.52 7.37
C LEU A 140 -9.82 -8.68 6.52
N ALA A 141 -9.03 -8.41 5.48
CA ALA A 141 -8.39 -9.45 4.68
C ALA A 141 -7.36 -10.26 5.50
N LEU A 142 -6.72 -9.64 6.50
CA LEU A 142 -5.75 -10.32 7.37
C LEU A 142 -6.40 -11.25 8.41
N ARG A 143 -7.73 -11.28 8.54
CA ARG A 143 -8.47 -12.09 9.54
C ARG A 143 -8.15 -13.59 9.51
N SER A 144 -7.70 -14.11 8.36
CA SER A 144 -7.36 -15.51 8.20
C SER A 144 -6.00 -15.87 8.80
N LEU A 145 -5.11 -14.90 8.99
CA LEU A 145 -3.74 -15.11 9.48
C LEU A 145 -3.74 -15.49 10.98
N PRO A 146 -2.88 -16.43 11.40
CA PRO A 146 -2.84 -16.89 12.79
C PRO A 146 -2.44 -15.78 13.77
N GLU A 147 -1.64 -14.83 13.33
CA GLU A 147 -1.24 -13.65 14.10
C GLU A 147 -2.45 -12.76 14.41
N PHE A 148 -3.37 -12.59 13.46
CA PHE A 148 -4.59 -11.78 13.64
C PHE A 148 -5.62 -12.45 14.56
N LYS A 149 -5.59 -13.78 14.67
CA LYS A 149 -6.49 -14.55 15.55
C LYS A 149 -6.12 -14.45 17.04
N LYS A 150 -5.03 -13.76 17.40
CA LYS A 150 -4.70 -13.48 18.80
C LYS A 150 -5.80 -12.63 19.43
N LYS A 151 -6.27 -13.04 20.61
CA LYS A 151 -7.41 -12.43 21.32
C LYS A 151 -7.31 -10.90 21.42
N ALA A 152 -6.13 -10.36 21.73
CA ALA A 152 -5.91 -8.92 21.84
C ALA A 152 -6.16 -8.15 20.53
N ILE A 153 -5.76 -8.73 19.39
CA ILE A 153 -5.91 -8.13 18.07
C ILE A 153 -7.36 -8.24 17.61
N TRP A 154 -8.00 -9.38 17.88
CA TRP A 154 -9.39 -9.62 17.52
C TRP A 154 -10.35 -8.68 18.26
N THR A 155 -10.16 -8.47 19.57
CA THR A 155 -10.96 -7.50 20.33
C THR A 155 -10.75 -6.07 19.83
N LYS A 156 -9.54 -5.72 19.40
CA LYS A 156 -9.23 -4.40 18.83
C LYS A 156 -9.82 -4.19 17.43
N ALA A 157 -9.88 -5.24 16.62
CA ALA A 157 -10.43 -5.22 15.26
C ALA A 157 -11.96 -5.08 15.23
N TYR A 158 -12.66 -5.74 16.16
CA TYR A 158 -14.13 -5.84 16.18
C TYR A 158 -14.79 -5.06 17.34
N GLY A 159 -14.01 -4.51 18.28
CA GLY A 159 -14.50 -3.72 19.41
C GLY A 159 -14.68 -2.23 19.13
N TRP A 160 -14.75 -1.86 17.85
CA TRP A 160 -15.02 -0.50 17.37
C TRP A 160 -16.49 -0.36 16.99
#